data_AF-A0A1Z8Z250-F1
#
_entry.id   AF-A0A1Z8Z250-F1
#
_cell.length_a   1.000
_cell.length_b   1.000
_cell.length_c   1.000
_cell.angle_alpha   90.00
_cell.angle_beta   90.00
_cell.angle_gamma   90.00
#
_symmetry.space_group_name_H-M   'P 1'
#
loop_
_entity.id
_entity.type
_entity.pdbx_description
1 polymer ?
#
loop_
_entity_poly.entity_id
_entity_poly.type
_entity_poly.pdbx_seq_one_letter_code
_entity_poly.pdbx_strand_id
1 'polypeptide(L)'
;MKYKDKHIEVTSELIPIFDINRPTPALIKLFNTEQNTLAAQATGIVIRATAIVHELSHKVSIGILDTTFHCVMPIVIYSRQVDFDDTFYSVSNKLVIRDCQIARDLLVSVQPRFFDNSNQLVEAIFKAEDFTYLIFNIEDDKSIRTAVDLLSRSRGVISIHNPNHKNTTQLMKYCIDKNVHLIEHIDGSTDVYRF
;
A
#
# COMPACT_ATOMS: atom_id res chain seq x y z
N MET A 1 -2.97 -12.11 -16.69
CA MET A 1 -1.64 -12.12 -16.03
C MET A 1 -1.46 -10.76 -15.38
N LYS A 2 -1.35 -10.63 -14.05
CA LYS A 2 -1.41 -9.32 -13.36
C LYS A 2 -0.06 -8.85 -12.78
N TYR A 3 0.90 -9.74 -12.54
CA TYR A 3 2.29 -9.37 -12.23
C TYR A 3 3.24 -10.52 -12.61
N LYS A 4 4.37 -10.22 -13.25
CA LYS A 4 5.42 -11.21 -13.56
C LYS A 4 6.77 -10.51 -13.64
N ASP A 5 7.72 -10.92 -12.81
CA ASP A 5 9.13 -10.55 -12.90
C ASP A 5 10.02 -11.82 -13.00
N LYS A 6 11.35 -11.65 -12.98
CA LYS A 6 12.31 -12.76 -13.12
C LYS A 6 12.24 -13.81 -12.00
N HIS A 7 11.59 -13.49 -10.88
CA HIS A 7 11.56 -14.28 -9.66
C HIS A 7 10.14 -14.62 -9.19
N ILE A 8 9.10 -13.91 -9.64
CA ILE A 8 7.71 -14.08 -9.16
C ILE A 8 6.70 -13.93 -10.32
N GLU A 9 5.68 -14.78 -10.33
CA GLU A 9 4.51 -14.68 -11.22
C GLU A 9 3.22 -14.74 -10.39
N VAL A 10 2.35 -13.73 -10.53
CA VAL A 10 1.04 -13.64 -9.86
C VAL A 10 -0.09 -13.65 -10.90
N THR A 11 -0.94 -14.68 -10.83
CA THR A 11 -2.09 -14.87 -11.71
C THR A 11 -3.37 -14.27 -11.10
N SER A 12 -4.28 -13.77 -11.95
CA SER A 12 -5.45 -12.99 -11.50
C SER A 12 -6.56 -13.82 -10.84
N GLU A 13 -6.53 -15.14 -10.98
CA GLU A 13 -7.55 -16.06 -10.42
C GLU A 13 -7.44 -16.23 -8.91
N LEU A 14 -6.31 -15.85 -8.31
CA LEU A 14 -6.10 -15.95 -6.86
C LEU A 14 -6.71 -14.76 -6.10
N ILE A 15 -6.83 -13.59 -6.72
CA ILE A 15 -7.30 -12.35 -6.07
C ILE A 15 -8.76 -12.47 -5.54
N PRO A 16 -9.72 -13.06 -6.27
CA PRO A 16 -11.10 -13.24 -5.77
C PRO A 16 -11.21 -14.29 -4.67
N ILE A 17 -10.37 -15.34 -4.68
CA ILE A 17 -10.42 -16.43 -3.68
C ILE A 17 -9.99 -15.93 -2.29
N PHE A 18 -9.13 -14.91 -2.23
CA PHE A 18 -8.72 -14.27 -0.98
C PHE A 18 -9.80 -13.36 -0.36
N ASP A 19 -10.88 -13.01 -1.08
CA ASP A 19 -11.95 -12.13 -0.58
C ASP A 19 -13.03 -12.93 0.19
N ILE A 20 -13.22 -14.20 -0.14
CA ILE A 20 -14.30 -15.04 0.41
C ILE A 20 -14.03 -15.50 1.86
N ASN A 21 -12.75 -15.54 2.27
CA ASN A 21 -12.33 -16.01 3.60
C ASN A 21 -11.74 -14.91 4.50
N ARG A 22 -11.79 -13.63 4.10
CA ARG A 22 -11.11 -12.55 4.85
C ARG A 22 -12.07 -11.59 5.58
N PRO A 23 -11.71 -11.17 6.81
CA PRO A 23 -12.40 -10.11 7.54
C PRO A 23 -12.18 -8.71 6.93
N THR A 24 -11.64 -8.58 5.71
CA THR A 24 -11.21 -7.31 5.09
C THR A 24 -12.31 -6.23 5.13
N PRO A 25 -13.57 -6.47 4.71
CA PRO A 25 -14.63 -5.47 4.83
C PRO A 25 -14.93 -5.07 6.28
N ALA A 26 -14.87 -6.03 7.22
CA ALA A 26 -15.09 -5.79 8.64
C ALA A 26 -13.93 -5.00 9.28
N LEU A 27 -12.69 -5.28 8.89
CA LEU A 27 -11.50 -4.56 9.34
C LEU A 27 -11.46 -3.14 8.77
N ILE A 28 -11.87 -2.96 7.52
CA ILE A 28 -12.04 -1.61 6.93
C ILE A 28 -13.09 -0.85 7.72
N LYS A 29 -14.23 -1.44 8.04
CA LYS A 29 -15.25 -0.79 8.88
C LYS A 29 -14.77 -0.53 10.32
N LEU A 30 -13.90 -1.38 10.86
CA LEU A 30 -13.35 -1.26 12.20
C LEU A 30 -12.32 -0.12 12.29
N PHE A 31 -11.42 -0.03 11.32
CA PHE A 31 -10.29 0.88 11.33
C PHE A 31 -10.53 2.19 10.57
N ASN A 32 -11.51 2.23 9.68
CA ASN A 32 -11.89 3.46 8.99
C ASN A 32 -12.89 4.26 9.83
N THR A 33 -12.62 5.55 10.03
CA THR A 33 -13.55 6.44 10.74
C THR A 33 -14.75 6.79 9.85
N GLU A 34 -15.91 7.09 10.47
CA GLU A 34 -17.13 7.50 9.75
C GLU A 34 -16.96 8.79 8.93
N GLN A 35 -15.93 9.57 9.21
CA GLN A 35 -15.60 10.82 8.53
C GLN A 35 -14.66 10.61 7.33
N ASN A 36 -14.08 9.41 7.15
CA ASN A 36 -13.21 9.15 6.01
C ASN A 36 -14.02 8.72 4.79
N THR A 37 -14.20 9.66 3.86
CA THR A 37 -14.90 9.47 2.59
C THR A 37 -14.18 8.52 1.63
N LEU A 38 -12.94 8.11 1.92
CA LEU A 38 -12.11 7.28 1.05
C LEU A 38 -12.23 5.76 1.33
N ALA A 39 -13.37 5.31 1.88
CA ALA A 39 -13.56 3.92 2.30
C ALA A 39 -13.40 2.91 1.14
N ALA A 40 -13.95 3.21 -0.03
CA ALA A 40 -13.86 2.34 -1.21
C ALA A 40 -12.42 2.25 -1.74
N GLN A 41 -11.67 3.35 -1.68
CA GLN A 41 -10.30 3.44 -2.16
C GLN A 41 -9.34 2.76 -1.19
N ALA A 42 -9.55 2.95 0.11
CA ALA A 42 -8.86 2.18 1.14
C ALA A 42 -9.10 0.67 0.95
N THR A 43 -10.32 0.27 0.58
CA THR A 43 -10.64 -1.14 0.26
C THR A 43 -9.81 -1.64 -0.92
N GLY A 44 -9.81 -0.92 -2.05
CA GLY A 44 -9.04 -1.31 -3.24
C GLY A 44 -7.53 -1.34 -3.00
N ILE A 45 -7.00 -0.39 -2.22
CA ILE A 45 -5.60 -0.35 -1.80
C ILE A 45 -5.29 -1.57 -0.93
N VAL A 46 -6.09 -1.83 0.11
CA VAL A 46 -5.89 -2.98 1.01
C VAL A 46 -5.93 -4.29 0.25
N ILE A 47 -6.91 -4.52 -0.62
CA ILE A 47 -7.02 -5.79 -1.38
C ILE A 47 -5.76 -6.03 -2.21
N ARG A 48 -5.30 -5.01 -2.96
CA ARG A 48 -4.13 -5.13 -3.82
C ARG A 48 -2.83 -5.22 -3.04
N ALA A 49 -2.66 -4.37 -2.02
CA ALA A 49 -1.49 -4.40 -1.15
C ALA A 49 -1.38 -5.76 -0.49
N THR A 50 -2.45 -6.24 0.14
CA THR A 50 -2.48 -7.55 0.79
C THR A 50 -2.24 -8.69 -0.20
N ALA A 51 -2.86 -8.67 -1.38
CA ALA A 51 -2.64 -9.71 -2.40
C ALA A 51 -1.16 -9.76 -2.84
N ILE A 52 -0.52 -8.60 -3.04
CA ILE A 52 0.89 -8.54 -3.40
C ILE A 52 1.75 -9.05 -2.25
N VAL A 53 1.62 -8.47 -1.05
CA VAL A 53 2.53 -8.81 0.05
C VAL A 53 2.35 -10.24 0.54
N HIS A 54 1.15 -10.83 0.43
CA HIS A 54 0.90 -12.22 0.81
C HIS A 54 1.74 -13.20 -0.02
N GLU A 55 1.93 -12.94 -1.31
CA GLU A 55 2.69 -13.81 -2.21
C GLU A 55 4.21 -13.63 -2.07
N LEU A 56 4.68 -12.63 -1.31
CA LEU A 56 6.11 -12.39 -1.12
C LEU A 56 6.67 -13.27 0.01
N SER A 57 7.58 -14.18 -0.35
CA SER A 57 8.34 -15.01 0.61
C SER A 57 9.63 -14.35 1.12
N HIS A 58 9.65 -13.02 1.22
CA HIS A 58 10.79 -12.24 1.70
C HIS A 58 10.31 -11.02 2.49
N LYS A 59 11.24 -10.40 3.22
CA LYS A 59 10.99 -9.20 4.00
C LYS A 59 10.52 -8.04 3.13
N VAL A 60 9.52 -7.32 3.62
CA VAL A 60 8.88 -6.20 2.94
C VAL A 60 9.05 -4.94 3.78
N SER A 61 9.34 -3.84 3.10
CA SER A 61 9.24 -2.49 3.63
C SER A 61 8.00 -1.81 3.05
N ILE A 62 7.03 -1.46 3.89
CA ILE A 62 5.77 -0.83 3.46
C ILE A 62 5.73 0.62 3.91
N GLY A 63 5.53 1.54 2.97
CA GLY A 63 5.42 2.97 3.23
C GLY A 63 4.07 3.55 2.79
N ILE A 64 3.39 4.24 3.70
CA ILE A 64 2.17 5.01 3.41
C ILE A 64 2.48 6.50 3.47
N LEU A 65 2.42 7.15 2.32
CA LEU A 65 2.77 8.56 2.12
C LEU A 65 1.52 9.41 1.90
N ASP A 66 0.44 9.00 2.53
CA ASP A 66 -0.84 9.71 2.51
C ASP A 66 -1.47 9.61 3.90
N THR A 67 -1.65 10.78 4.53
CA THR A 67 -2.23 10.90 5.87
C THR A 67 -3.69 10.45 5.95
N THR A 68 -4.37 10.27 4.81
CA THR A 68 -5.78 9.88 4.74
C THR A 68 -5.98 8.36 4.81
N PHE A 69 -4.96 7.55 4.48
CA PHE A 69 -5.02 6.07 4.44
C PHE A 69 -4.62 5.37 5.74
N HIS A 70 -5.13 5.90 6.85
CA HIS A 70 -4.84 5.43 8.20
C HIS A 70 -5.19 3.94 8.43
N CYS A 71 -6.26 3.42 7.83
CA CYS A 71 -6.68 2.03 8.03
C CYS A 71 -5.86 1.00 7.23
N VAL A 72 -5.10 1.42 6.21
CA VAL A 72 -4.41 0.47 5.30
C VAL A 72 -3.32 -0.29 6.03
N MET A 73 -2.46 0.39 6.78
CA MET A 73 -1.33 -0.23 7.49
C MET A 73 -1.75 -1.34 8.47
N PRO A 74 -2.65 -1.11 9.45
CA PRO A 74 -3.05 -2.15 10.39
C PRO A 74 -3.69 -3.37 9.71
N ILE A 75 -4.40 -3.16 8.59
CA ILE A 75 -5.03 -4.27 7.86
C ILE A 75 -3.99 -5.09 7.10
N VAL A 76 -3.01 -4.42 6.48
CA VAL A 76 -1.91 -5.11 5.79
C VAL A 76 -1.07 -5.89 6.79
N ILE A 77 -0.75 -5.32 7.96
CA ILE A 77 -0.06 -6.02 9.06
C ILE A 77 -0.84 -7.27 9.47
N TYR A 78 -2.14 -7.14 9.75
CA TYR A 78 -2.96 -8.28 10.16
C TYR A 78 -3.02 -9.39 9.10
N SER A 79 -3.07 -8.99 7.82
CA SER A 79 -3.20 -9.93 6.71
C SER A 79 -1.88 -10.61 6.34
N ARG A 80 -0.75 -10.00 6.72
CA ARG A 80 0.60 -10.50 6.51
C ARG A 80 0.95 -11.48 7.64
N GLN A 81 0.42 -12.71 7.56
CA GLN A 81 0.66 -13.79 8.54
C GLN A 81 1.95 -14.56 8.23
N VAL A 82 3.11 -13.96 8.52
CA VAL A 82 4.42 -14.56 8.21
C VAL A 82 5.47 -14.20 9.26
N ASP A 83 6.44 -15.09 9.47
CA ASP A 83 7.56 -14.93 10.42
C ASP A 83 8.67 -13.98 9.91
N PHE A 84 8.35 -13.02 9.05
CA PHE A 84 9.32 -12.03 8.56
C PHE A 84 9.24 -10.75 9.39
N ASP A 85 10.40 -10.15 9.68
CA ASP A 85 10.53 -8.87 10.39
C ASP A 85 10.20 -7.69 9.46
N ASP A 86 9.00 -7.67 8.88
CA ASP A 86 8.56 -6.62 7.95
C ASP A 86 8.63 -5.24 8.61
N THR A 87 8.99 -4.21 7.85
CA THR A 87 9.17 -2.85 8.36
C THR A 87 8.13 -1.89 7.80
N PHE A 88 7.56 -1.06 8.67
CA PHE A 88 6.40 -0.23 8.35
C PHE A 88 6.72 1.26 8.57
N TYR A 89 6.33 2.08 7.60
CA TYR A 89 6.64 3.50 7.53
C TYR A 89 5.38 4.32 7.19
N SER A 90 5.16 5.46 7.84
CA SER A 90 4.03 6.35 7.52
C SER A 90 4.39 7.83 7.63
N VAL A 91 3.88 8.65 6.70
CA VAL A 91 3.93 10.12 6.83
C VAL A 91 2.85 10.55 7.80
N SER A 92 3.28 11.00 8.98
CA SER A 92 2.46 11.37 10.13
C SER A 92 1.57 10.24 10.68
N ASN A 93 1.34 10.32 11.99
CA ASN A 93 0.29 9.58 12.66
C ASN A 93 -0.84 10.55 13.02
N LYS A 94 -1.72 10.85 12.06
CA LYS A 94 -3.08 11.32 12.39
C LYS A 94 -4.02 10.13 12.54
N LEU A 95 -3.52 8.93 12.84
CA LEU A 95 -4.36 7.80 13.13
C LEU A 95 -5.14 8.12 14.42
N VAL A 96 -6.26 8.82 14.26
CA VAL A 96 -7.45 8.59 15.06
C VAL A 96 -7.96 7.23 14.61
N ILE A 97 -7.19 6.18 14.89
CA ILE A 97 -7.77 4.86 14.91
C ILE A 97 -8.89 5.00 15.93
N ARG A 98 -10.09 4.53 15.58
CA ARG A 98 -11.08 4.28 16.61
C ARG A 98 -10.39 3.62 17.81
N ASP A 99 -10.77 4.00 19.02
CA ASP A 99 -10.30 3.43 20.27
C ASP A 99 -10.68 1.94 20.41
N CYS A 100 -10.27 1.11 19.46
CA CYS A 100 -10.37 -0.33 19.51
C CYS A 100 -8.99 -0.88 19.83
N GLN A 101 -8.93 -1.67 20.90
CA GLN A 101 -7.70 -2.23 21.44
C GLN A 101 -6.89 -2.99 20.38
N ILE A 102 -7.58 -3.68 19.46
CA ILE A 102 -6.99 -4.50 18.41
C ILE A 102 -6.07 -3.69 17.47
N ALA A 103 -6.47 -2.50 17.02
CA ALA A 103 -5.63 -1.71 16.13
C ALA A 103 -4.35 -1.24 16.82
N ARG A 104 -4.50 -0.79 18.08
CA ARG A 104 -3.40 -0.33 18.90
C ARG A 104 -2.41 -1.47 19.12
N ASP A 105 -2.90 -2.64 19.48
CA ASP A 105 -2.07 -3.83 19.71
C ASP A 105 -1.29 -4.22 18.44
N LEU A 106 -1.94 -4.24 17.27
CA LEU A 106 -1.27 -4.53 16.00
C LEU A 106 -0.15 -3.55 15.68
N LEU A 107 -0.38 -2.24 15.84
CA LEU A 107 0.67 -1.26 15.59
C LEU A 107 1.79 -1.32 16.65
N VAL A 108 1.47 -1.59 17.91
CA VAL A 108 2.47 -1.77 18.97
C VAL A 108 3.38 -2.96 18.67
N SER A 109 2.82 -4.05 18.12
CA SER A 109 3.61 -5.26 17.81
C SER A 109 4.67 -5.05 16.73
N VAL A 110 4.50 -4.11 15.80
CA VAL A 110 5.42 -3.91 14.66
C VAL A 110 6.15 -2.57 14.67
N GLN A 111 5.87 -1.70 15.65
CA GLN A 111 6.55 -0.42 15.89
C GLN A 111 6.77 0.42 14.61
N PRO A 112 5.69 0.87 13.93
CA PRO A 112 5.80 1.63 12.69
C PRO A 112 6.57 2.93 12.90
N ARG A 113 7.37 3.31 11.90
CA ARG A 113 8.18 4.53 11.90
C ARG A 113 7.40 5.67 11.25
N PHE A 114 7.22 6.75 12.01
CA PHE A 114 6.50 7.93 11.54
C PHE A 114 7.46 9.03 11.12
N PHE A 115 7.11 9.74 10.03
CA PHE A 115 7.91 10.81 9.45
C PHE A 115 7.07 12.08 9.26
N ASP A 116 7.71 13.25 9.27
CA ASP A 116 7.00 14.52 9.12
C ASP A 116 6.59 14.77 7.66
N ASN A 117 7.32 14.22 6.70
CA ASN A 117 7.05 14.37 5.28
C ASN A 117 7.49 13.15 4.45
N SER A 118 6.94 13.07 3.24
CA SER A 118 7.15 11.98 2.31
C SER A 118 8.61 11.78 1.90
N ASN A 119 9.39 12.84 1.70
CA ASN A 119 10.79 12.71 1.27
C ASN A 119 11.64 12.01 2.34
N GLN A 120 11.47 12.37 3.62
CA GLN A 120 12.16 11.69 4.71
C GLN A 120 11.82 10.20 4.79
N LEU A 121 10.54 9.87 4.57
CA LEU A 121 10.10 8.47 4.54
C LEU A 121 10.77 7.72 3.37
N VAL A 122 10.73 8.29 2.17
CA VAL A 122 11.36 7.71 0.98
C VAL A 122 12.85 7.49 1.22
N GLU A 123 13.58 8.46 1.76
CA GLU A 123 15.01 8.27 2.05
C GLU A 123 15.26 7.20 3.12
N ALA A 124 14.37 7.05 4.10
CA ALA A 124 14.54 6.08 5.18
C ALA A 124 14.19 4.64 4.76
N ILE A 125 13.17 4.46 3.91
CA ILE A 125 12.70 3.12 3.52
C ILE A 125 13.71 2.40 2.61
N PHE A 126 14.39 3.13 1.73
CA PHE A 126 15.42 2.58 0.84
C PHE A 126 16.77 2.30 1.51
N LYS A 127 16.89 2.53 2.82
CA LYS A 127 18.07 2.07 3.60
C LYS A 127 18.06 0.57 3.84
N ALA A 128 16.89 -0.06 3.76
CA ALA A 128 16.75 -1.51 3.83
C ALA A 128 16.85 -2.12 2.43
N GLU A 129 17.48 -3.29 2.31
CA GLU A 129 17.51 -4.08 1.06
C GLU A 129 16.29 -5.01 0.94
N ASP A 130 15.13 -4.53 1.37
CA ASP A 130 13.86 -5.26 1.37
C ASP A 130 13.07 -4.96 0.08
N PHE A 131 12.04 -5.76 -0.19
CA PHE A 131 11.07 -5.37 -1.22
C PHE A 131 10.25 -4.18 -0.72
N THR A 132 10.23 -3.10 -1.50
CA THR A 132 9.59 -1.84 -1.09
C THR A 132 8.21 -1.68 -1.73
N TYR A 133 7.16 -1.52 -0.91
CA TYR A 133 5.83 -1.16 -1.35
C TYR A 133 5.51 0.25 -0.86
N LEU A 134 5.31 1.20 -1.79
CA LEU A 134 4.97 2.59 -1.44
C LEU A 134 3.57 2.96 -1.93
N ILE A 135 2.79 3.62 -1.08
CA ILE A 135 1.45 4.12 -1.40
C ILE A 135 1.45 5.64 -1.27
N PHE A 136 1.17 6.35 -2.37
CA PHE A 136 1.18 7.82 -2.41
C PHE A 136 -0.20 8.38 -2.72
N ASN A 137 -0.43 9.62 -2.29
CA ASN A 137 -1.40 10.49 -2.93
C ASN A 137 -0.85 10.98 -4.27
N ILE A 138 -1.66 11.03 -5.33
CA ILE A 138 -1.23 11.54 -6.65
C ILE A 138 -0.73 13.00 -6.61
N GLU A 139 -1.13 13.78 -5.61
CA GLU A 139 -0.66 15.15 -5.41
C GLU A 139 0.83 15.23 -5.07
N ASP A 140 1.44 14.15 -4.58
CA ASP A 140 2.84 14.12 -4.13
C ASP A 140 3.84 13.76 -5.25
N ASP A 141 3.75 14.46 -6.39
CA ASP A 141 4.54 14.17 -7.60
C ASP A 141 6.05 14.14 -7.32
N LYS A 142 6.55 15.04 -6.44
CA LYS A 142 7.97 15.12 -6.10
C LYS A 142 8.47 13.84 -5.41
N SER A 143 7.77 13.38 -4.37
CA SER A 143 8.20 12.18 -3.65
C SER A 143 7.93 10.91 -4.48
N ILE A 144 6.88 10.90 -5.30
CA ILE A 144 6.63 9.81 -6.27
C ILE A 144 7.82 9.67 -7.23
N ARG A 145 8.27 10.75 -7.87
CA ARG A 145 9.40 10.70 -8.82
C ARG A 145 10.69 10.23 -8.15
N THR A 146 10.95 10.73 -6.95
CA THR A 146 12.12 10.32 -6.13
C THR A 146 12.08 8.82 -5.84
N ALA A 147 10.92 8.29 -5.46
CA ALA A 147 10.73 6.87 -5.21
C ALA A 147 10.88 6.02 -6.49
N VAL A 148 10.36 6.48 -7.63
CA VAL A 148 10.56 5.80 -8.92
C VAL A 148 12.05 5.70 -9.26
N ASP A 149 12.81 6.77 -9.04
CA ASP A 149 14.26 6.75 -9.30
C ASP A 149 14.99 5.75 -8.41
N LEU A 150 14.62 5.64 -7.13
CA LEU A 150 15.21 4.68 -6.20
C LEU A 150 14.78 3.24 -6.51
N LEU A 151 13.52 3.02 -6.91
CA LEU A 151 13.01 1.72 -7.34
C LEU A 151 13.62 1.21 -8.62
N SER A 152 14.05 2.10 -9.52
CA SER A 152 14.76 1.68 -10.73
C SER A 152 16.07 0.90 -10.43
N ARG A 153 16.55 0.96 -9.19
CA ARG A 153 17.77 0.30 -8.71
C ARG A 153 17.51 -0.71 -7.59
N SER A 154 16.27 -0.90 -7.18
CA SER A 154 15.87 -1.76 -6.07
C SER A 154 14.63 -2.57 -6.45
N ARG A 155 14.07 -3.35 -5.51
CA ARG A 155 12.89 -4.16 -5.77
C ARG A 155 11.68 -3.52 -5.11
N GLY A 156 10.61 -3.36 -5.86
CA GLY A 156 9.39 -2.83 -5.28
C GLY A 156 8.33 -2.38 -6.28
N VAL A 157 7.29 -1.78 -5.72
CA VAL A 157 6.11 -1.30 -6.44
C VAL A 157 5.62 0.02 -5.85
N ILE A 158 5.07 0.88 -6.70
CA ILE A 158 4.39 2.10 -6.28
C ILE A 158 2.90 1.97 -6.57
N SER A 159 2.09 2.23 -5.56
CA SER A 159 0.68 2.52 -5.67
C SER A 159 0.43 4.02 -5.58
N ILE A 160 -0.44 4.55 -6.44
CA ILE A 160 -0.92 5.93 -6.37
C ILE A 160 -2.43 5.95 -6.15
N HIS A 161 -2.86 6.80 -5.24
CA HIS A 161 -4.26 7.16 -5.06
C HIS A 161 -4.58 8.41 -5.87
N ASN A 162 -5.48 8.28 -6.83
CA ASN A 162 -5.89 9.35 -7.74
C ASN A 162 -7.43 9.57 -7.69
N PRO A 163 -7.95 10.15 -6.61
CA PRO A 163 -9.40 10.33 -6.44
C PRO A 163 -9.98 11.35 -7.42
N ASN A 164 -9.15 12.30 -7.86
CA ASN A 164 -9.56 13.41 -8.72
C ASN A 164 -9.37 13.11 -10.22
N HIS A 165 -9.11 11.85 -10.61
CA HIS A 165 -8.90 11.43 -12.00
C HIS A 165 -7.87 12.29 -12.75
N LYS A 166 -6.79 12.69 -12.07
CA LYS A 166 -5.70 13.44 -12.69
C LYS A 166 -5.08 12.65 -13.83
N ASN A 167 -4.59 13.36 -14.85
CA ASN A 167 -3.89 12.72 -15.96
C ASN A 167 -2.55 12.13 -15.49
N THR A 168 -2.47 10.80 -15.41
CA THR A 168 -1.29 10.06 -14.98
C THR A 168 -0.35 9.66 -16.12
N THR A 169 -0.65 10.03 -17.37
CA THR A 169 0.12 9.59 -18.57
C THR A 169 1.61 9.88 -18.46
N GLN A 170 1.99 11.07 -17.99
CA GLN A 170 3.40 11.43 -17.84
C GLN A 170 4.10 10.61 -16.75
N LEU A 171 3.41 10.34 -15.65
CA LEU A 171 3.93 9.51 -14.56
C LEU A 171 4.04 8.04 -15.00
N MET A 172 3.03 7.50 -15.67
CA MET A 172 3.06 6.15 -16.25
C MET A 172 4.23 5.97 -17.21
N LYS A 173 4.42 6.93 -18.13
CA LYS A 173 5.58 6.95 -19.04
C LYS A 173 6.89 6.94 -18.25
N TYR A 174 7.01 7.79 -17.23
CA TYR A 174 8.20 7.86 -16.40
C TYR A 174 8.51 6.53 -15.70
N CYS A 175 7.49 5.88 -15.13
CA CYS A 175 7.63 4.56 -14.51
C CYS A 175 8.06 3.48 -15.52
N ILE A 176 7.45 3.46 -16.71
CA ILE A 176 7.83 2.53 -17.80
C ILE A 176 9.28 2.74 -18.22
N ASP A 177 9.69 3.99 -18.45
CA ASP A 177 11.06 4.34 -18.85
C ASP A 177 12.10 3.92 -17.78
N LYS A 178 11.66 3.79 -16.51
CA LYS A 178 12.47 3.37 -15.36
C LYS A 178 12.30 1.90 -14.98
N ASN A 179 11.49 1.15 -15.73
CA ASN A 179 11.12 -0.23 -15.43
C ASN A 179 10.56 -0.43 -14.01
N VAL A 180 9.71 0.50 -13.57
CA VAL A 180 9.02 0.48 -12.26
C VAL A 180 7.54 0.22 -12.47
N HIS A 181 6.97 -0.70 -11.69
CA HIS A 181 5.53 -0.98 -11.73
C HIS A 181 4.74 0.08 -10.95
N LEU A 182 3.74 0.66 -11.61
CA LEU A 182 2.80 1.61 -11.06
C LEU A 182 1.40 0.99 -10.98
N ILE A 183 0.77 1.04 -9.81
CA ILE A 183 -0.61 0.62 -9.59
C ILE A 183 -1.44 1.86 -9.29
N GLU A 184 -2.38 2.17 -10.17
CA GLU A 184 -3.29 3.30 -9.96
C GLU A 184 -4.59 2.83 -9.27
N HIS A 185 -5.02 3.61 -8.29
CA HIS A 185 -6.27 3.46 -7.55
C HIS A 185 -7.15 4.70 -7.76
N ILE A 186 -8.28 4.53 -8.46
CA ILE A 186 -9.20 5.60 -8.85
C ILE A 186 -10.48 5.51 -8.02
N ASP A 187 -11.14 6.64 -7.75
CA ASP A 187 -12.44 6.65 -7.08
C ASP A 187 -13.50 5.89 -7.91
N GLY A 188 -14.33 5.10 -7.25
CA GLY A 188 -15.37 4.31 -7.91
C GLY A 188 -14.91 3.03 -8.62
N SER A 189 -13.64 2.61 -8.51
CA SER A 189 -13.27 1.21 -8.79
C SER A 189 -13.84 0.31 -7.68
N THR A 190 -15.16 0.17 -7.65
CA THR A 190 -15.74 -1.13 -7.38
C THR A 190 -15.11 -2.04 -8.42
N ASP A 191 -14.02 -2.71 -8.06
CA ASP A 191 -13.71 -3.97 -8.73
C ASP A 191 -14.97 -4.82 -8.45
N VAL A 192 -15.96 -4.74 -9.35
CA VAL A 192 -17.18 -5.54 -9.29
C VAL A 192 -16.69 -6.95 -9.58
N TYR A 193 -16.27 -7.64 -8.52
CA TYR A 193 -16.12 -9.07 -8.56
C TYR A 193 -17.55 -9.61 -8.71
N ARG A 194 -17.87 -10.08 -9.92
CA ARG A 194 -19.09 -10.86 -10.15
C ARG A 194 -19.09 -12.00 -9.13
N PHE A 195 -20.09 -11.99 -8.26
CA PHE A 195 -20.46 -13.09 -7.38
C PHE A 195 -20.68 -14.38 -8.16
#